data_AF-A0A7J7L2F9-F1
#
_entry.id   AF-A0A7J7L2F9-F1
#
_cell.length_a   1.000
_cell.length_b   1.000
_cell.length_c   1.000
_cell.angle_alpha   90.00
_cell.angle_beta   90.00
_cell.angle_gamma   90.00
#
_symmetry.space_group_name_H-M   'P 1'
#
loop_
_entity.id
_entity.type
_entity.pdbx_description
1 polymer ?
#
loop_
_entity_poly.entity_id
_entity_poly.type
_entity_poly.pdbx_seq_one_letter_code
_entity_poly.pdbx_strand_id
1 'polypeptide(L)'
;MSRRQVNPARQYADGGHARFSNPLHQKSRSSPFLAIGLVLVGALLLLGYSYSGSGGFGGDKALSKVEAQDALPEIGPSNNLIFLSLLLCLEAIVLGLEIMNEESREIDERDVARQLVFEEPQRFEAGKSDLCPPYLVGGDPDGGDFSCSSELQRAIPILRKAYGDSMRKVLHVGPDTCSVVSKLLKEEDTEAWGVEPFDAEDVDGNCKSLIRKGIVRVADIKFPLPYRAKSFNLVIVSDALEYLSPKYLNKTLPDLARVSIDGLVIFAGYPGKQRAKVAELSKFGKPAKLRSASWWIRYFIQSDLEENESASKKFEQTAEKRAYRPSCQIFHLNS
;
A
#
# COMPACT_ATOMS: atom_id res chain seq x y z
N MET A 1 36.65 -51.84 -15.86
CA MET A 1 37.29 -51.03 -16.91
C MET A 1 36.50 -49.73 -17.07
N SER A 2 37.21 -48.61 -17.00
CA SER A 2 36.72 -47.25 -17.24
C SER A 2 36.50 -46.99 -18.74
N ARG A 3 35.45 -46.24 -19.11
CA ARG A 3 35.52 -45.13 -20.08
C ARG A 3 34.18 -44.36 -20.24
N ARG A 4 34.21 -43.15 -19.66
CA ARG A 4 33.74 -41.82 -20.12
C ARG A 4 32.28 -41.52 -20.54
N GLN A 5 31.82 -40.39 -19.97
CA GLN A 5 30.75 -39.49 -20.42
C GLN A 5 30.99 -38.92 -21.83
N VAL A 6 29.90 -38.67 -22.56
CA VAL A 6 29.86 -37.72 -23.69
C VAL A 6 28.59 -36.88 -23.58
N ASN A 7 28.80 -35.57 -23.57
CA ASN A 7 27.81 -34.50 -23.58
C ASN A 7 27.70 -33.99 -25.03
N PRO A 8 26.52 -33.91 -25.65
CA PRO A 8 26.35 -33.20 -26.91
C PRO A 8 25.54 -31.92 -26.69
N ALA A 9 26.24 -30.83 -26.38
CA ALA A 9 25.80 -29.50 -26.78
C ALA A 9 26.35 -29.23 -28.19
N ARG A 10 25.45 -28.81 -29.10
CA ARG A 10 25.64 -28.12 -30.40
C ARG A 10 24.96 -28.80 -31.60
N GLN A 11 23.72 -28.41 -31.84
CA GLN A 11 23.12 -28.22 -33.18
C GLN A 11 22.34 -26.90 -33.04
N TYR A 12 22.83 -25.76 -33.54
CA TYR A 12 22.84 -25.28 -34.92
C TYR A 12 21.43 -25.21 -35.53
N ALA A 13 20.79 -24.04 -35.37
CA ALA A 13 19.73 -23.55 -36.23
C ALA A 13 20.02 -22.06 -36.48
N ASP A 14 20.46 -21.79 -37.70
CA ASP A 14 20.66 -20.46 -38.30
C ASP A 14 19.51 -20.19 -39.28
N GLY A 15 19.18 -18.91 -39.45
CA GLY A 15 18.16 -18.38 -40.36
C GLY A 15 16.81 -18.13 -39.68
N GLY A 16 16.37 -16.91 -39.35
CA GLY A 16 16.78 -15.58 -39.78
C GLY A 16 15.56 -14.81 -40.25
N HIS A 17 14.96 -13.97 -39.40
CA HIS A 17 14.22 -12.77 -39.80
C HIS A 17 14.22 -11.77 -38.64
N ALA A 18 15.22 -10.90 -38.65
CA ALA A 18 15.18 -9.62 -37.96
C ALA A 18 14.43 -8.60 -38.85
N ARG A 19 13.42 -7.94 -38.28
CA ARG A 19 13.11 -6.53 -38.54
C ARG A 19 12.83 -5.89 -37.18
N PHE A 20 13.81 -5.14 -36.69
CA PHE A 20 13.84 -3.67 -36.75
C PHE A 20 12.69 -3.03 -35.97
N SER A 21 12.97 -2.77 -34.69
CA SER A 21 12.86 -1.45 -34.06
C SER A 21 11.85 -0.46 -34.69
N ASN A 22 10.73 -0.25 -33.99
CA ASN A 22 10.04 1.03 -33.96
C ASN A 22 9.98 1.53 -32.50
N PRO A 23 10.90 2.42 -32.09
CA PRO A 23 10.63 3.34 -31.00
C PRO A 23 9.85 4.53 -31.58
N LEU A 24 8.82 4.99 -30.87
CA LEU A 24 8.09 6.26 -31.01
C LEU A 24 6.57 6.03 -30.92
N HIS A 25 6.12 5.72 -29.71
CA HIS A 25 4.93 6.38 -29.20
C HIS A 25 5.11 6.65 -27.69
N GLN A 26 6.08 7.51 -27.40
CA GLN A 26 5.98 8.35 -26.21
C GLN A 26 4.73 9.22 -26.42
N LYS A 27 3.62 8.87 -25.78
CA LYS A 27 2.63 9.90 -25.47
C LYS A 27 3.28 10.77 -24.40
N SER A 28 3.89 11.86 -24.84
CA SER A 28 4.44 12.90 -23.98
C SER A 28 3.32 13.34 -23.04
N ARG A 29 3.34 12.86 -21.79
CA ARG A 29 2.59 13.51 -20.72
C ARG A 29 3.21 14.89 -20.58
N SER A 30 2.56 15.91 -21.13
CA SER A 30 2.89 17.30 -20.92
C SER A 30 3.03 17.52 -19.40
N SER A 31 4.14 18.11 -18.96
CA SER A 31 4.30 18.39 -17.53
C SER A 31 3.15 19.32 -17.10
N PRO A 32 2.55 19.07 -15.93
CA PRO A 32 1.44 19.90 -15.43
C PRO A 32 1.85 21.38 -15.29
N PHE A 33 3.14 21.66 -15.13
CA PHE A 33 3.71 23.00 -15.09
C PHE A 33 3.55 23.78 -16.40
N LEU A 34 3.55 23.11 -17.56
CA LEU A 34 3.31 23.78 -18.85
C LEU A 34 1.86 24.21 -19.00
N ALA A 35 0.91 23.38 -18.54
CA ALA A 35 -0.50 23.72 -18.53
C ALA A 35 -0.79 24.87 -17.56
N ILE A 36 -0.23 24.81 -16.34
CA ILE A 36 -0.34 25.88 -15.33
C ILE A 36 0.26 27.19 -15.85
N GLY A 37 1.45 27.12 -16.47
CA GLY A 37 2.11 28.29 -17.04
C GLY A 37 1.28 28.96 -18.14
N LEU A 38 0.65 28.18 -19.04
CA LEU A 38 -0.21 28.71 -20.09
C LEU A 38 -1.47 29.37 -19.54
N VAL A 39 -2.07 28.82 -18.49
CA VAL A 39 -3.25 29.40 -17.83
C VAL A 39 -2.91 30.74 -17.17
N LEU A 40 -1.78 30.81 -16.45
CA LEU A 40 -1.34 32.05 -15.79
C LEU A 40 -0.98 33.14 -16.81
N VAL A 41 -0.29 32.79 -17.89
CA VAL A 41 0.04 33.73 -18.97
C VAL A 41 -1.23 34.22 -19.67
N GLY A 42 -2.20 33.33 -19.91
CA GLY A 42 -3.50 33.70 -20.48
C GLY A 42 -4.28 34.67 -19.60
N ALA A 43 -4.33 34.43 -18.29
CA ALA A 43 -4.97 35.32 -17.33
C ALA A 43 -4.30 36.70 -17.28
N LEU A 44 -2.96 36.75 -17.28
CA LEU A 44 -2.21 38.01 -17.28
C LEU A 44 -2.41 38.81 -18.58
N LEU A 45 -2.49 38.14 -19.73
CA LEU A 45 -2.78 38.80 -21.02
C LEU A 45 -4.19 39.39 -21.06
N LEU A 46 -5.19 38.67 -20.53
CA LEU A 46 -6.56 39.16 -20.44
C LEU A 46 -6.68 40.36 -19.48
N LEU A 47 -5.99 40.31 -18.33
CA LEU A 47 -5.91 41.43 -17.40
C LEU A 47 -5.23 42.65 -18.03
N GLY A 48 -4.11 42.45 -18.73
CA GLY A 48 -3.39 43.52 -19.44
C GLY A 48 -4.21 44.14 -20.57
N TYR A 49 -4.93 43.32 -21.35
CA TYR A 49 -5.82 43.79 -22.40
C TYR A 49 -6.98 44.61 -21.84
N SER A 50 -7.57 44.15 -20.72
CA SER A 50 -8.67 44.85 -20.05
C SER A 50 -8.22 46.20 -19.44
N TYR A 51 -6.96 46.30 -18.98
CA TYR A 51 -6.39 47.54 -18.47
C TYR A 51 -5.87 48.50 -19.56
N SER A 52 -5.51 47.98 -20.73
CA SER A 52 -5.09 48.80 -21.88
C SER A 52 -6.24 49.53 -22.59
N GLY A 53 -7.50 49.21 -22.23
CA GLY A 53 -8.70 49.72 -22.89
C GLY A 53 -9.28 51.04 -22.37
N SER A 54 -8.70 51.69 -21.36
CA SER A 54 -9.24 52.96 -20.83
C SER A 54 -8.15 53.92 -20.39
N GLY A 55 -7.65 54.71 -21.34
CA GLY A 55 -6.67 55.77 -21.09
C GLY A 55 -6.60 56.79 -22.22
N GLY A 56 -7.67 57.55 -22.43
CA GLY A 56 -7.67 58.75 -23.29
C GLY A 56 -7.96 59.99 -22.45
N PHE A 57 -6.90 60.64 -21.96
CA PHE A 57 -6.94 61.89 -21.21
C PHE A 57 -6.79 63.09 -22.16
N GLY A 58 -7.47 64.20 -21.85
CA GLY A 58 -7.19 65.55 -22.35
C GLY A 58 -8.00 66.52 -21.48
N GLY A 59 -7.42 67.13 -20.45
CA GLY A 59 -6.61 68.35 -20.52
C GLY A 59 -7.56 69.54 -20.31
N ASP A 60 -7.43 70.48 -19.38
CA ASP A 60 -6.31 70.97 -18.59
C ASP A 60 -6.85 71.77 -17.39
N LYS A 61 -5.91 72.18 -16.51
CA LYS A 61 -5.91 73.36 -15.61
C LYS A 61 -6.18 73.10 -14.13
N ALA A 62 -5.06 72.99 -13.42
CA ALA A 62 -4.67 73.80 -12.26
C ALA A 62 -5.80 74.43 -11.42
N LEU A 63 -5.90 74.03 -10.14
CA LEU A 63 -5.82 74.97 -9.01
C LEU A 63 -5.74 74.22 -7.68
N SER A 64 -5.10 74.89 -6.74
CA SER A 64 -4.84 74.57 -5.34
C SER A 64 -6.04 74.14 -4.48
N LYS A 65 -5.75 73.23 -3.53
CA LYS A 65 -6.05 73.33 -2.07
C LYS A 65 -7.53 73.25 -1.62
N VAL A 66 -7.69 72.58 -0.47
CA VAL A 66 -8.82 72.51 0.48
C VAL A 66 -9.86 71.40 0.23
N GLU A 67 -9.75 70.37 1.06
CA GLU A 67 -10.79 69.87 1.99
C GLU A 67 -12.21 69.59 1.46
N ALA A 68 -12.53 68.29 1.55
CA ALA A 68 -13.78 67.72 2.07
C ALA A 68 -15.12 67.91 1.33
N GLN A 69 -15.70 66.74 1.08
CA GLN A 69 -17.04 66.32 1.53
C GLN A 69 -18.11 66.12 0.44
N ASP A 70 -18.59 64.86 0.42
CA ASP A 70 -19.89 64.35 -0.04
C ASP A 70 -20.24 64.34 -1.55
N ALA A 71 -20.04 63.17 -2.17
CA ALA A 71 -21.00 62.59 -3.13
C ALA A 71 -20.74 61.08 -3.33
N LEU A 72 -21.71 60.24 -2.98
CA LEU A 72 -21.77 58.82 -3.37
C LEU A 72 -21.96 58.72 -4.90
N PRO A 73 -21.21 57.88 -5.64
CA PRO A 73 -21.47 57.67 -7.05
C PRO A 73 -22.44 56.49 -7.28
N GLU A 74 -23.57 56.81 -7.92
CA GLU A 74 -24.47 55.85 -8.59
C GLU A 74 -23.71 55.09 -9.70
N ILE A 75 -23.83 53.76 -9.71
CA ILE A 75 -23.11 52.85 -10.62
C ILE A 75 -23.95 52.62 -11.89
N GLY A 76 -23.46 53.12 -13.03
CA GLY A 76 -24.08 52.95 -14.35
C GLY A 76 -23.90 51.56 -14.98
N PRO A 77 -24.72 51.22 -16.01
CA PRO A 77 -24.90 49.86 -16.54
C PRO A 77 -23.71 49.28 -17.32
N SER A 78 -22.67 50.06 -17.64
CA SER A 78 -21.42 49.57 -18.25
C SER A 78 -20.49 48.88 -17.26
N ASN A 79 -20.67 49.12 -15.95
CA ASN A 79 -19.90 48.44 -14.91
C ASN A 79 -20.40 47.00 -14.68
N ASN A 80 -21.64 46.68 -15.08
CA ASN A 80 -22.20 45.33 -14.92
C ASN A 80 -21.42 44.28 -15.72
N LEU A 81 -20.89 44.61 -16.90
CA LEU A 81 -20.12 43.65 -17.69
C LEU A 81 -18.75 43.34 -17.05
N ILE A 82 -18.12 44.36 -16.46
CA ILE A 82 -16.85 44.20 -15.73
C ILE A 82 -17.09 43.45 -14.42
N PHE A 83 -18.18 43.74 -13.71
CA PHE A 83 -18.57 43.01 -12.51
C PHE A 83 -18.94 41.55 -12.83
N LEU A 84 -19.67 41.28 -13.91
CA LEU A 84 -19.97 39.91 -14.37
C LEU A 84 -18.70 39.16 -14.77
N SER A 85 -17.77 39.83 -15.45
CA SER A 85 -16.46 39.23 -15.80
C SER A 85 -15.61 38.94 -14.56
N LEU A 86 -15.59 39.84 -13.58
CA LEU A 86 -14.89 39.63 -12.32
C LEU A 86 -15.55 38.52 -11.50
N LEU A 87 -16.87 38.43 -11.50
CA LEU A 87 -17.62 37.40 -10.78
C LEU A 87 -17.38 36.02 -11.40
N LEU A 88 -17.40 35.90 -12.73
CA LEU A 88 -17.06 34.65 -13.44
C LEU A 88 -15.60 34.25 -13.23
N CYS A 89 -14.67 35.20 -13.19
CA CYS A 89 -13.29 34.94 -12.83
C CYS A 89 -13.17 34.46 -11.37
N LEU A 90 -13.91 35.06 -10.44
CA LEU A 90 -13.90 34.67 -9.04
C LEU A 90 -14.47 33.26 -8.86
N GLU A 91 -15.58 32.94 -9.52
CA GLU A 91 -16.16 31.59 -9.50
C GLU A 91 -15.21 30.54 -10.11
N ALA A 92 -14.52 30.86 -11.21
CA ALA A 92 -13.52 29.97 -11.80
C ALA A 92 -12.29 29.78 -10.89
N ILE A 93 -11.87 30.83 -10.16
CA ILE A 93 -10.79 30.75 -9.17
C ILE A 93 -11.23 29.93 -7.95
N VAL A 94 -12.47 30.10 -7.47
CA VAL A 94 -13.02 29.33 -6.35
C VAL A 94 -13.16 27.86 -6.74
N LEU A 95 -13.70 27.55 -7.93
CA LEU A 95 -13.73 26.18 -8.46
C LEU A 95 -12.33 25.60 -8.65
N GLY A 96 -11.37 26.41 -9.13
CA GLY A 96 -9.97 26.00 -9.23
C GLY A 96 -9.33 25.71 -7.87
N LEU A 97 -9.62 26.53 -6.85
CA LEU A 97 -9.18 26.34 -5.47
C LEU A 97 -9.87 25.14 -4.82
N GLU A 98 -11.14 24.87 -5.14
CA GLU A 98 -11.90 23.73 -4.62
C GLU A 98 -11.43 22.42 -5.26
N ILE A 99 -11.07 22.44 -6.54
CA ILE A 99 -10.38 21.33 -7.23
C ILE A 99 -8.96 21.14 -6.66
N MET A 100 -8.24 22.21 -6.31
CA MET A 100 -6.96 22.08 -5.59
C MET A 100 -7.16 21.59 -4.14
N ASN A 101 -8.31 21.86 -3.50
CA ASN A 101 -8.60 21.44 -2.13
C ASN A 101 -8.97 19.95 -2.05
N GLU A 102 -9.52 19.38 -3.12
CA GLU A 102 -9.79 17.94 -3.23
C GLU A 102 -8.51 17.12 -3.52
N GLU A 103 -7.49 17.73 -4.16
CA GLU A 103 -6.18 17.09 -4.40
C GLU A 103 -5.07 17.50 -3.39
N SER A 104 -5.36 18.43 -2.46
CA SER A 104 -4.45 18.76 -1.33
C SER A 104 -4.76 17.97 -0.04
N ARG A 105 -5.62 16.96 -0.10
CA ARG A 105 -5.73 15.93 0.95
C ARG A 105 -4.78 14.75 0.68
N GLU A 106 -3.60 15.04 0.14
CA GLU A 106 -2.40 14.22 0.29
C GLU A 106 -1.70 14.71 1.56
N ILE A 107 -2.07 14.10 2.69
CA ILE A 107 -1.55 14.45 4.01
C ILE A 107 -0.05 14.12 4.06
N ASP A 108 0.77 15.16 4.14
CA ASP A 108 2.19 15.11 4.47
C ASP A 108 2.36 14.44 5.85
N GLU A 109 3.08 13.32 5.90
CA GLU A 109 3.36 12.49 7.09
C GLU A 109 4.10 13.24 8.22
N ARG A 110 4.36 14.54 8.09
CA ARG A 110 5.12 15.33 9.08
C ARG A 110 4.26 16.09 10.10
N ASP A 111 2.99 16.35 9.83
CA ASP A 111 2.17 17.18 10.74
C ASP A 111 1.44 16.38 11.84
N VAL A 112 1.20 15.07 11.64
CA VAL A 112 0.62 14.21 12.70
C VAL A 112 1.61 14.02 13.87
N ALA A 113 2.91 14.10 13.60
CA ALA A 113 3.95 13.99 14.62
C ALA A 113 4.07 15.24 15.52
N ARG A 114 3.45 16.37 15.16
CA ARG A 114 3.54 17.63 15.92
C ARG A 114 2.40 17.87 16.90
N GLN A 115 1.31 17.12 16.83
CA GLN A 115 0.12 17.38 17.68
C GLN A 115 0.16 16.69 19.05
N LEU A 116 1.20 15.91 19.39
CA LEU A 116 1.28 15.15 20.65
C LEU A 116 2.36 15.64 21.63
N VAL A 117 2.84 16.88 21.53
CA VAL A 117 3.76 17.45 22.53
C VAL A 117 3.23 18.79 23.04
N PHE A 118 2.45 18.75 24.13
CA PHE A 118 2.19 19.77 25.18
C PHE A 118 1.09 19.13 26.06
N GLU A 119 1.27 18.74 27.33
CA GLU A 119 2.00 19.33 28.45
C GLU A 119 2.90 18.33 29.19
N GLU A 120 4.06 18.83 29.65
CA GLU A 120 4.67 18.42 30.92
C GLU A 120 4.70 19.69 31.80
N PRO A 121 4.45 19.62 33.12
CA PRO A 121 5.59 19.60 34.06
C PRO A 121 5.31 18.74 35.34
N GLN A 122 6.29 18.17 36.05
CA GLN A 122 7.33 18.87 36.80
C GLN A 122 8.57 17.98 37.11
N ARG A 123 9.73 18.45 36.64
CA ARG A 123 10.95 18.80 37.42
C ARG A 123 11.33 17.93 38.64
N PHE A 124 12.42 17.15 38.51
CA PHE A 124 13.50 17.17 39.51
C PHE A 124 14.88 16.81 38.93
N GLU A 125 15.72 17.84 38.96
CA GLU A 125 17.19 17.96 39.08
C GLU A 125 18.20 17.24 38.17
N ALA A 126 19.21 18.04 37.85
CA ALA A 126 20.23 17.86 36.84
C ALA A 126 21.54 17.30 37.40
N GLY A 127 22.19 16.47 36.60
CA GLY A 127 23.59 16.09 36.75
C GLY A 127 24.21 15.75 35.39
N LYS A 128 24.90 16.75 34.80
CA LYS A 128 26.22 16.70 34.11
C LYS A 128 26.71 15.31 33.62
N SER A 129 27.20 15.06 32.41
CA SER A 129 27.58 15.85 31.22
C SER A 129 27.94 14.84 30.12
N ASP A 130 27.73 15.22 28.87
CA ASP A 130 28.43 14.75 27.66
C ASP A 130 28.46 13.25 27.37
N LEU A 131 27.44 12.77 26.66
CA LEU A 131 27.53 11.80 25.55
C LEU A 131 26.14 11.71 24.90
N CYS A 132 26.04 11.89 23.58
CA CYS A 132 24.80 11.73 22.83
C CYS A 132 24.12 10.40 23.20
N PRO A 133 22.85 10.37 23.63
CA PRO A 133 22.14 9.12 23.77
C PRO A 133 21.85 8.54 22.38
N PRO A 134 22.04 7.24 22.18
CA PRO A 134 21.76 6.58 20.91
C PRO A 134 20.25 6.64 20.63
N TYR A 135 19.92 6.65 19.34
CA TYR A 135 18.60 6.32 18.82
C TYR A 135 17.89 5.29 19.71
N LEU A 136 16.65 5.58 20.10
CA LEU A 136 15.75 4.61 20.74
C LEU A 136 15.46 3.46 19.77
N VAL A 137 16.41 2.53 19.69
CA VAL A 137 16.19 1.14 19.31
C VAL A 137 15.53 0.52 20.53
N GLY A 138 14.20 0.59 20.57
CA GLY A 138 13.40 -0.35 21.35
C GLY A 138 13.46 -1.72 20.69
N GLY A 139 14.65 -2.31 20.64
CA GLY A 139 14.84 -3.72 20.40
C GLY A 139 14.95 -4.38 21.76
N ASP A 140 14.03 -5.29 22.04
CA ASP A 140 14.19 -6.24 23.14
C ASP A 140 15.59 -6.88 23.04
N PRO A 141 16.35 -6.95 24.15
CA PRO A 141 17.69 -7.53 24.16
C PRO A 141 17.69 -9.06 24.02
N ASP A 142 16.51 -9.68 24.10
CA ASP A 142 16.27 -11.03 23.59
C ASP A 142 15.66 -10.89 22.20
N GLY A 143 16.43 -11.21 21.16
CA GLY A 143 16.01 -11.20 19.77
C GLY A 143 14.84 -12.16 19.53
N GLY A 144 13.63 -11.73 19.88
CA GLY A 144 12.38 -12.40 19.62
C GLY A 144 12.16 -12.47 18.12
N ASP A 145 12.14 -13.69 17.61
CA ASP A 145 11.93 -13.99 16.20
C ASP A 145 10.55 -13.52 15.73
N PHE A 146 10.49 -12.31 15.18
CA PHE A 146 9.25 -11.73 14.68
C PHE A 146 8.84 -12.35 13.33
N SER A 147 7.76 -13.16 13.32
CA SER A 147 7.14 -13.71 12.10
C SER A 147 5.70 -13.24 11.92
N CYS A 148 5.27 -13.03 10.67
CA CYS A 148 3.87 -12.74 10.36
C CYS A 148 2.91 -13.89 10.68
N SER A 149 3.43 -15.11 10.74
CA SER A 149 2.71 -16.31 11.19
C SER A 149 2.35 -16.20 12.68
N SER A 150 3.29 -15.74 13.51
CA SER A 150 3.02 -15.45 14.93
C SER A 150 2.05 -14.28 15.10
N GLU A 151 2.11 -13.29 14.20
CA GLU A 151 1.21 -12.14 14.18
C GLU A 151 -0.22 -12.54 13.82
N LEU A 152 -0.37 -13.41 12.82
CA LEU A 152 -1.65 -13.98 12.44
C LEU A 152 -2.34 -14.64 13.63
N GLN A 153 -1.60 -15.40 14.45
CA GLN A 153 -2.18 -16.01 15.64
C GLN A 153 -2.81 -14.98 16.59
N ARG A 154 -2.25 -13.76 16.70
CA ARG A 154 -2.82 -12.66 17.49
C ARG A 154 -4.01 -12.00 16.79
N ALA A 155 -4.01 -11.99 15.45
CA ALA A 155 -5.06 -11.40 14.62
C ALA A 155 -6.32 -12.28 14.45
N ILE A 156 -6.27 -13.60 14.71
CA ILE A 156 -7.42 -14.51 14.52
C ILE A 156 -8.73 -13.99 15.11
N PRO A 157 -8.81 -13.52 16.38
CA PRO A 157 -10.06 -13.00 16.93
C PRO A 157 -10.57 -11.73 16.23
N ILE A 158 -9.68 -10.95 15.63
CA ILE A 158 -10.00 -9.74 14.86
C ILE A 158 -10.56 -10.15 13.50
N LEU A 159 -9.90 -11.12 12.83
CA LEU A 159 -10.36 -11.71 11.58
C LEU A 159 -11.74 -12.34 11.75
N ARG A 160 -12.01 -13.04 12.86
CA ARG A 160 -13.32 -13.60 13.18
C ARG A 160 -14.42 -12.53 13.21
N LYS A 161 -14.13 -11.34 13.74
CA LYS A 161 -15.08 -10.22 13.73
C LYS A 161 -15.23 -9.56 12.36
N ALA A 162 -14.15 -9.48 11.58
CA ALA A 162 -14.20 -8.88 10.25
C ALA A 162 -14.94 -9.76 9.22
N TYR A 163 -14.71 -11.08 9.28
CA TYR A 163 -15.18 -12.04 8.28
C TYR A 163 -16.42 -12.83 8.72
N GLY A 164 -16.74 -12.90 10.02
CA GLY A 164 -17.94 -13.60 10.50
C GLY A 164 -18.01 -15.05 9.98
N ASP A 165 -19.09 -15.37 9.29
CA ASP A 165 -19.38 -16.72 8.74
C ASP A 165 -18.36 -17.20 7.70
N SER A 166 -17.59 -16.31 7.10
CA SER A 166 -16.49 -16.68 6.18
C SER A 166 -15.30 -17.31 6.91
N MET A 167 -15.22 -17.18 8.23
CA MET A 167 -14.23 -17.89 9.05
C MET A 167 -14.63 -19.35 9.35
N ARG A 168 -15.74 -19.87 8.80
CA ARG A 168 -16.15 -21.26 9.05
C ARG A 168 -15.24 -22.32 8.44
N LYS A 169 -14.58 -22.00 7.31
CA LYS A 169 -13.76 -22.94 6.55
C LYS A 169 -12.49 -22.26 6.05
N VAL A 170 -11.40 -22.41 6.79
CA VAL A 170 -10.18 -21.62 6.61
C VAL A 170 -9.02 -22.48 6.13
N LEU A 171 -8.30 -22.01 5.10
CA LEU A 171 -7.01 -22.58 4.71
C LEU A 171 -5.91 -21.61 5.10
N HIS A 172 -4.95 -22.07 5.90
CA HIS A 172 -3.70 -21.36 6.12
C HIS A 172 -2.60 -21.89 5.19
N VAL A 173 -1.79 -20.99 4.63
CA VAL A 173 -0.64 -21.33 3.79
C VAL A 173 0.58 -20.54 4.26
N GLY A 174 1.62 -21.24 4.71
CA GLY A 174 2.85 -20.58 5.18
C GLY A 174 3.61 -21.40 6.20
N PRO A 175 4.79 -20.93 6.64
CA PRO A 175 5.51 -21.54 7.73
C PRO A 175 4.67 -21.54 9.01
N ASP A 176 5.01 -22.45 9.93
CA ASP A 176 4.31 -22.59 11.21
C ASP A 176 2.80 -22.87 11.07
N THR A 177 2.39 -23.47 9.94
CA THR A 177 0.96 -23.69 9.67
C THR A 177 0.32 -24.62 10.70
N CYS A 178 1.08 -25.54 11.28
CA CYS A 178 0.59 -26.44 12.32
C CYS A 178 0.13 -25.68 13.57
N SER A 179 0.87 -24.65 13.99
CA SER A 179 0.52 -23.81 15.15
C SER A 179 -0.69 -22.94 14.84
N VAL A 180 -0.72 -22.31 13.66
CA VAL A 180 -1.86 -21.49 13.22
C VAL A 180 -3.13 -22.32 13.13
N VAL A 181 -3.08 -23.49 12.48
CA VAL A 181 -4.23 -24.40 12.35
C VAL A 181 -4.67 -24.90 13.72
N SER A 182 -3.73 -25.27 14.61
CA SER A 182 -4.08 -25.68 15.98
C SER A 182 -4.80 -24.58 16.76
N LYS A 183 -4.53 -23.31 16.46
CA LYS A 183 -5.23 -22.17 17.06
C LYS A 183 -6.59 -21.93 16.42
N LEU A 184 -6.69 -22.00 15.09
CA LEU A 184 -7.96 -21.88 14.36
C LEU A 184 -8.96 -22.97 14.75
N LEU A 185 -8.51 -24.21 14.95
CA LEU A 185 -9.36 -25.33 15.39
C LEU A 185 -9.93 -25.16 16.82
N LYS A 186 -9.45 -24.18 17.59
CA LYS A 186 -10.01 -23.82 18.89
C LYS A 186 -11.09 -22.74 18.77
N GLU A 187 -11.22 -22.09 17.63
CA GLU A 187 -12.29 -21.13 17.37
C GLU A 187 -13.61 -21.88 17.12
N GLU A 188 -14.69 -21.37 17.69
CA GLU A 188 -16.03 -21.96 17.52
C GLU A 188 -16.45 -21.94 16.05
N ASP A 189 -17.15 -22.99 15.62
CA ASP A 189 -17.65 -23.18 14.25
C ASP A 189 -16.60 -22.92 13.16
N THR A 190 -15.34 -23.29 13.41
CA THR A 190 -14.22 -23.11 12.49
C THR A 190 -13.58 -24.44 12.15
N GLU A 191 -13.67 -24.84 10.89
CA GLU A 191 -12.87 -25.91 10.31
C GLU A 191 -11.62 -25.30 9.66
N ALA A 192 -10.43 -25.87 9.95
CA ALA A 192 -9.17 -25.31 9.48
C ALA A 192 -8.26 -26.38 8.85
N TRP A 193 -7.59 -25.99 7.77
CA TRP A 193 -6.59 -26.78 7.06
C TRP A 193 -5.31 -25.97 6.86
N GLY A 194 -4.20 -26.67 6.67
CA GLY A 194 -2.89 -26.05 6.45
C GLY A 194 -2.18 -26.56 5.20
N VAL A 195 -1.43 -25.69 4.56
CA VAL A 195 -0.38 -26.06 3.60
C VAL A 195 0.95 -25.52 4.15
N GLU A 196 1.82 -26.46 4.49
CA GLU A 196 3.20 -26.20 4.91
C GLU A 196 4.07 -26.28 3.66
N PRO A 197 4.64 -25.17 3.16
CA PRO A 197 5.39 -25.21 1.90
C PRO A 197 6.78 -25.84 2.03
N PHE A 198 7.22 -26.17 3.25
CA PHE A 198 8.58 -26.62 3.54
C PHE A 198 8.61 -27.90 4.34
N ASP A 199 9.68 -28.67 4.16
CA ASP A 199 9.88 -29.87 4.96
C ASP A 199 10.12 -29.50 6.43
N ALA A 200 9.28 -30.12 7.24
CA ALA A 200 9.23 -30.03 8.67
C ALA A 200 10.26 -30.98 9.29
N GLU A 201 11.53 -30.80 8.94
CA GLU A 201 12.63 -31.42 9.69
C GLU A 201 12.61 -30.80 11.11
N ASP A 202 12.42 -31.63 12.13
CA ASP A 202 12.26 -31.27 13.55
C ASP A 202 10.90 -30.72 14.03
N VAL A 203 9.78 -31.13 13.43
CA VAL A 203 8.45 -30.76 13.98
C VAL A 203 8.03 -31.54 15.22
N ASP A 204 7.29 -30.83 16.07
CA ASP A 204 6.67 -31.35 17.29
C ASP A 204 5.68 -32.51 17.02
N GLY A 205 5.34 -33.25 18.08
CA GLY A 205 4.43 -34.40 17.96
C GLY A 205 3.02 -34.00 17.49
N ASN A 206 2.58 -32.78 17.81
CA ASN A 206 1.26 -32.27 17.46
C ASN A 206 1.14 -32.01 15.94
N CYS A 207 2.12 -31.34 15.35
CA CYS A 207 2.22 -31.09 13.92
C CYS A 207 2.32 -32.40 13.13
N LYS A 208 3.11 -33.38 13.61
CA LYS A 208 3.14 -34.73 13.02
C LYS A 208 1.76 -35.38 12.99
N SER A 209 0.95 -35.19 14.03
CA SER A 209 -0.44 -35.69 14.08
C SER A 209 -1.33 -35.00 13.04
N LEU A 210 -1.24 -33.68 12.91
CA LEU A 210 -2.00 -32.92 11.91
C LEU A 210 -1.65 -33.30 10.47
N ILE A 211 -0.37 -33.54 10.19
CA ILE A 211 0.12 -34.00 8.90
C ILE A 211 -0.42 -35.42 8.60
N ARG A 212 -0.30 -36.35 9.57
CA ARG A 212 -0.80 -37.73 9.41
C ARG A 212 -2.32 -37.80 9.20
N LYS A 213 -3.08 -36.90 9.82
CA LYS A 213 -4.53 -36.77 9.62
C LYS A 213 -4.89 -36.10 8.29
N GLY A 214 -3.92 -35.57 7.56
CA GLY A 214 -4.14 -34.84 6.30
C GLY A 214 -4.82 -33.47 6.47
N ILE A 215 -4.88 -32.96 7.71
CA ILE A 215 -5.38 -31.61 8.02
C ILE A 215 -4.36 -30.58 7.53
N VAL A 216 -3.08 -30.85 7.77
CA VAL A 216 -1.96 -30.10 7.22
C VAL A 216 -1.32 -30.93 6.11
N ARG A 217 -1.06 -30.31 4.96
CA ARG A 217 -0.37 -30.95 3.83
C ARG A 217 0.96 -30.26 3.60
N VAL A 218 2.01 -31.05 3.38
CA VAL A 218 3.30 -30.51 2.91
C VAL A 218 3.21 -30.39 1.38
N ALA A 219 3.28 -29.17 0.86
CA ALA A 219 3.19 -28.92 -0.58
C ALA A 219 3.85 -27.61 -1.00
N ASP A 220 4.71 -27.67 -2.02
CA ASP A 220 5.37 -26.49 -2.58
C ASP A 220 4.38 -25.59 -3.31
N ILE A 221 4.16 -24.40 -2.77
CA ILE A 221 3.21 -23.39 -3.27
C ILE A 221 3.61 -22.79 -4.62
N LYS A 222 4.80 -23.10 -5.15
CA LYS A 222 5.18 -22.79 -6.54
C LYS A 222 4.29 -23.53 -7.55
N PHE A 223 3.63 -24.60 -7.12
CA PHE A 223 2.73 -25.43 -7.91
C PHE A 223 1.28 -25.26 -7.43
N PRO A 224 0.29 -25.53 -8.31
CA PRO A 224 -1.11 -25.43 -7.93
C PRO A 224 -1.43 -26.28 -6.70
N LEU A 225 -2.17 -25.69 -5.77
CA LEU A 225 -2.61 -26.35 -4.55
C LEU A 225 -3.52 -27.53 -4.89
N PRO A 226 -3.43 -28.64 -4.13
CA PRO A 226 -4.19 -29.87 -4.36
C PRO A 226 -5.66 -29.75 -3.89
N TYR A 227 -6.28 -28.60 -4.13
CA TYR A 227 -7.67 -28.29 -3.78
C TYR A 227 -8.43 -27.79 -5.00
N ARG A 228 -9.73 -28.11 -5.05
CA ARG A 228 -10.63 -27.61 -6.10
C ARG A 228 -10.85 -26.11 -5.93
N ALA A 229 -11.27 -25.45 -7.01
CA ALA A 229 -11.66 -24.05 -6.88
C ALA A 229 -12.79 -23.91 -5.85
N LYS A 230 -12.82 -22.79 -5.12
CA LYS A 230 -13.89 -22.47 -4.16
C LYS A 230 -14.06 -23.56 -3.08
N SER A 231 -12.94 -24.07 -2.55
CA SER A 231 -12.94 -25.12 -1.52
C SER A 231 -13.01 -24.55 -0.10
N PHE A 232 -12.54 -23.32 0.10
CA PHE A 232 -12.43 -22.66 1.40
C PHE A 232 -13.11 -21.31 1.37
N ASN A 233 -13.66 -20.88 2.48
CA ASN A 233 -14.28 -19.56 2.58
C ASN A 233 -13.25 -18.46 2.67
N LEU A 234 -12.23 -18.68 3.49
CA LEU A 234 -11.12 -17.76 3.67
C LEU A 234 -9.80 -18.50 3.48
N VAL A 235 -8.93 -17.91 2.68
CA VAL A 235 -7.53 -18.36 2.56
C VAL A 235 -6.66 -17.31 3.22
N ILE A 236 -5.76 -17.72 4.10
CA ILE A 236 -4.84 -16.84 4.81
C ILE A 236 -3.41 -17.27 4.52
N VAL A 237 -2.58 -16.33 4.09
CA VAL A 237 -1.19 -16.57 3.74
C VAL A 237 -0.29 -15.72 4.63
N SER A 238 0.74 -16.30 5.24
CA SER A 238 1.70 -15.56 6.05
C SER A 238 3.14 -16.03 5.77
N ASP A 239 4.12 -15.12 5.75
CA ASP A 239 5.57 -15.37 5.57
C ASP A 239 5.95 -16.34 4.42
N ALA A 240 5.13 -16.46 3.37
CA ALA A 240 5.31 -17.46 2.31
C ALA A 240 5.63 -16.83 0.95
N LEU A 241 5.00 -15.70 0.64
CA LEU A 241 5.04 -15.10 -0.71
C LEU A 241 6.36 -14.36 -0.97
N GLU A 242 7.03 -13.87 0.07
CA GLU A 242 8.28 -13.12 -0.01
C GLU A 242 9.44 -13.97 -0.54
N TYR A 243 9.31 -15.29 -0.45
CA TYR A 243 10.29 -16.24 -0.95
C TYR A 243 10.08 -16.60 -2.44
N LEU A 244 8.97 -16.17 -3.02
CA LEU A 244 8.65 -16.46 -4.41
C LEU A 244 9.20 -15.38 -5.34
N SER A 245 9.80 -15.82 -6.45
CA SER A 245 10.15 -14.91 -7.55
C SER A 245 8.87 -14.39 -8.23
N PRO A 246 8.91 -13.23 -8.92
CA PRO A 246 7.75 -12.72 -9.66
C PRO A 246 7.11 -13.73 -10.61
N LYS A 247 7.92 -14.61 -11.23
CA LYS A 247 7.44 -15.70 -12.10
C LYS A 247 6.50 -16.67 -11.38
N TYR A 248 6.79 -16.99 -10.12
CA TYR A 248 5.97 -17.92 -9.31
C TYR A 248 4.81 -17.20 -8.64
N LEU A 249 5.02 -15.96 -8.16
CA LEU A 249 3.94 -15.13 -7.61
C LEU A 249 2.79 -14.97 -8.61
N ASN A 250 3.10 -14.72 -9.89
CA ASN A 250 2.10 -14.57 -10.97
C ASN A 250 1.21 -15.83 -11.15
N LYS A 251 1.65 -16.99 -10.65
CA LYS A 251 0.88 -18.25 -10.70
C LYS A 251 0.23 -18.58 -9.36
N THR A 252 0.94 -18.27 -8.27
CA THR A 252 0.55 -18.64 -6.91
C THR A 252 -0.61 -17.79 -6.41
N LEU A 253 -0.59 -16.48 -6.65
CA LEU A 253 -1.68 -15.59 -6.22
C LEU A 253 -3.03 -15.95 -6.87
N PRO A 254 -3.13 -16.13 -8.20
CA PRO A 254 -4.37 -16.59 -8.81
C PRO A 254 -4.82 -17.98 -8.31
N ASP A 255 -3.89 -18.87 -8.00
CA ASP A 255 -4.23 -20.20 -7.47
C ASP A 255 -4.77 -20.15 -6.03
N LEU A 256 -4.22 -19.27 -5.19
CA LEU A 256 -4.72 -18.99 -3.84
C LEU A 256 -6.11 -18.36 -3.87
N ALA A 257 -6.32 -17.37 -4.75
CA ALA A 257 -7.64 -16.79 -4.98
C ALA A 257 -8.61 -17.86 -5.49
N ARG A 258 -8.22 -18.66 -6.50
CA ARG A 258 -9.05 -19.74 -7.06
C ARG A 258 -9.63 -20.68 -6.00
N VAL A 259 -8.87 -21.05 -4.98
CA VAL A 259 -9.34 -21.99 -3.94
C VAL A 259 -10.19 -21.33 -2.85
N SER A 260 -10.21 -19.99 -2.78
CA SER A 260 -11.06 -19.22 -1.87
C SER A 260 -12.45 -18.95 -2.47
N ILE A 261 -13.39 -18.54 -1.61
CA ILE A 261 -14.76 -18.16 -1.96
C ILE A 261 -15.01 -16.71 -1.57
N ASP A 262 -14.75 -16.35 -0.31
CA ASP A 262 -15.16 -15.06 0.25
C ASP A 262 -13.99 -14.07 0.35
N GLY A 263 -12.74 -14.56 0.38
CA GLY A 263 -11.58 -13.68 0.36
C GLY A 263 -10.23 -14.33 0.59
N LEU A 264 -9.18 -13.58 0.28
CA LEU A 264 -7.78 -13.96 0.48
C LEU A 264 -7.11 -12.92 1.38
N VAL A 265 -6.54 -13.36 2.50
CA VAL A 265 -5.82 -12.47 3.43
C VAL A 265 -4.33 -12.76 3.36
N ILE A 266 -3.52 -11.72 3.17
CA ILE A 266 -2.07 -11.84 3.06
C ILE A 266 -1.42 -11.05 4.18
N PHE A 267 -0.63 -11.73 5.00
CA PHE A 267 0.25 -11.13 6.01
C PHE A 267 1.68 -11.13 5.46
N ALA A 268 2.20 -9.94 5.16
CA ALA A 268 3.52 -9.77 4.56
C ALA A 268 4.47 -8.92 5.42
N GLY A 269 5.74 -9.26 5.41
CA GLY A 269 6.78 -8.57 6.17
C GLY A 269 7.10 -7.15 5.67
N TYR A 270 7.39 -6.22 6.59
CA TYR A 270 7.90 -4.89 6.22
C TYR A 270 9.37 -4.93 5.81
N PRO A 271 9.78 -4.21 4.74
CA PRO A 271 11.19 -4.01 4.43
C PRO A 271 11.94 -3.42 5.62
N GLY A 272 13.13 -3.95 5.92
CA GLY A 272 14.03 -3.40 6.96
C GLY A 272 13.66 -3.75 8.41
N LYS A 273 12.47 -4.29 8.69
CA LYS A 273 12.08 -4.74 10.05
C LYS A 273 12.38 -6.22 10.30
N GLN A 274 12.17 -7.07 9.30
CA GLN A 274 12.50 -8.50 9.41
C GLN A 274 13.87 -8.77 8.82
N ARG A 275 14.80 -9.25 9.65
CA ARG A 275 16.00 -9.93 9.14
C ARG A 275 15.56 -11.35 8.78
N ALA A 276 15.64 -11.70 7.50
CA ALA A 276 15.42 -13.08 7.06
C ALA A 276 16.29 -14.00 7.92
N LYS A 277 15.67 -14.93 8.65
CA LYS A 277 16.42 -15.90 9.45
C LYS A 277 17.41 -16.62 8.55
N VAL A 278 18.68 -16.62 8.94
CA VAL A 278 19.70 -17.39 8.22
C VAL A 278 19.33 -18.89 8.20
N ALA A 279 18.60 -19.36 9.22
CA ALA A 279 18.03 -20.70 9.29
C ALA A 279 16.93 -20.98 8.25
N GLU A 280 16.29 -19.95 7.71
CA GLU A 280 15.30 -20.08 6.64
C GLU A 280 15.99 -20.11 5.26
N LEU A 281 17.16 -19.47 5.10
CA LEU A 281 17.90 -19.51 3.84
C LEU A 281 18.22 -20.94 3.35
N SER A 282 18.48 -21.88 4.26
CA SER A 282 18.71 -23.29 3.91
C SER A 282 17.46 -23.98 3.34
N LYS A 283 16.26 -23.57 3.77
CA LYS A 283 14.97 -24.12 3.32
C LYS A 283 14.48 -23.50 2.01
N PHE A 284 14.70 -22.20 1.82
CA PHE A 284 14.19 -21.47 0.67
C PHE A 284 15.18 -21.40 -0.51
N GLY A 285 16.47 -21.66 -0.27
CA GLY A 285 17.54 -21.53 -1.26
C GLY A 285 17.77 -20.10 -1.76
N LYS A 286 16.99 -19.13 -1.26
CA LYS A 286 17.03 -17.70 -1.58
C LYS A 286 16.54 -16.88 -0.37
N PRO A 287 17.08 -15.67 -0.15
CA PRO A 287 16.58 -14.77 0.88
C PRO A 287 15.17 -14.28 0.58
N ALA A 288 14.37 -14.09 1.64
CA ALA A 288 13.08 -13.41 1.56
C ALA A 288 13.25 -12.04 0.91
N LYS A 289 12.41 -11.74 -0.08
CA LYS A 289 12.38 -10.44 -0.74
C LYS A 289 11.19 -9.65 -0.23
N LEU A 290 11.37 -9.01 0.93
CA LEU A 290 10.37 -8.13 1.54
C LEU A 290 10.04 -6.95 0.61
N ARG A 291 8.76 -6.60 0.51
CA ARG A 291 8.23 -5.58 -0.40
C ARG A 291 7.41 -4.55 0.38
N SER A 292 7.43 -3.31 -0.09
CA SER A 292 6.58 -2.24 0.47
C SER A 292 5.11 -2.48 0.14
N ALA A 293 4.21 -1.86 0.90
CA ALA A 293 2.77 -1.95 0.68
C ALA A 293 2.40 -1.44 -0.71
N SER A 294 2.99 -0.32 -1.11
CA SER A 294 2.83 0.24 -2.46
C SER A 294 3.26 -0.72 -3.57
N TRP A 295 4.26 -1.59 -3.33
CA TRP A 295 4.65 -2.62 -4.29
C TRP A 295 3.58 -3.72 -4.36
N TRP A 296 3.10 -4.20 -3.22
CA TRP A 296 2.03 -5.21 -3.14
C TRP A 296 0.74 -4.73 -3.80
N ILE A 297 0.27 -3.53 -3.48
CA ILE A 297 -0.94 -2.94 -4.05
C ILE A 297 -0.84 -2.85 -5.58
N ARG A 298 0.28 -2.33 -6.12
CA ARG A 298 0.51 -2.29 -7.58
C ARG A 298 0.51 -3.68 -8.19
N TYR A 299 1.04 -4.66 -7.48
CA TYR A 299 1.11 -6.04 -7.95
C TYR A 299 -0.25 -6.72 -7.98
N PHE A 300 -1.11 -6.48 -6.99
CA PHE A 300 -2.49 -6.98 -6.95
C PHE A 300 -3.31 -6.42 -8.10
N ILE A 301 -3.24 -5.10 -8.35
CA ILE A 301 -3.91 -4.46 -9.49
C ILE A 301 -3.46 -5.07 -10.82
N GLN A 302 -2.16 -5.33 -11.00
CA GLN A 302 -1.64 -5.99 -12.20
C GLN A 302 -2.07 -7.45 -12.35
N SER A 303 -2.49 -8.08 -11.26
CA SER A 303 -2.92 -9.48 -11.19
C SER A 303 -4.44 -9.64 -11.17
N ASP A 304 -5.20 -8.56 -11.40
CA ASP A 304 -6.66 -8.54 -11.35
C ASP A 304 -7.22 -8.98 -9.98
N LEU A 305 -6.49 -8.67 -8.91
CA LEU A 305 -6.91 -8.90 -7.53
C LEU A 305 -7.27 -7.56 -6.89
N GLU A 306 -8.55 -7.42 -6.57
CA GLU A 306 -9.11 -6.23 -5.93
C GLU A 306 -9.07 -6.33 -4.41
N GLU A 307 -8.95 -5.20 -3.74
CA GLU A 307 -9.01 -5.13 -2.29
C GLU A 307 -10.45 -5.32 -1.79
N ASN A 308 -10.60 -6.08 -0.72
CA ASN A 308 -11.86 -6.19 0.01
C ASN A 308 -11.99 -5.04 1.00
N GLU A 309 -12.38 -3.86 0.52
CA GLU A 309 -12.53 -2.66 1.36
C GLU A 309 -13.43 -2.90 2.58
N SER A 310 -14.49 -3.71 2.42
CA SER A 310 -15.44 -3.98 3.48
C SER A 310 -14.80 -4.76 4.64
N ALA A 311 -13.95 -5.75 4.31
CA ALA A 311 -13.21 -6.53 5.29
C ALA A 311 -12.05 -5.71 5.88
N SER A 312 -11.31 -4.94 5.05
CA SER A 312 -10.25 -4.04 5.51
C SER A 312 -10.77 -3.06 6.56
N LYS A 313 -11.86 -2.33 6.26
CA LYS A 313 -12.46 -1.35 7.18
C LYS A 313 -12.95 -1.99 8.48
N LYS A 314 -13.59 -3.16 8.41
CA LYS A 314 -14.04 -3.91 9.62
C LYS A 314 -12.87 -4.40 10.45
N PHE A 315 -11.81 -4.87 9.80
CA PHE A 315 -10.59 -5.31 10.46
C PHE A 315 -9.92 -4.16 11.20
N GLU A 316 -9.72 -3.02 10.53
CA GLU A 316 -9.13 -1.80 11.12
C GLU A 316 -9.93 -1.30 12.32
N GLN A 317 -11.25 -1.16 12.18
CA GLN A 317 -12.12 -0.75 13.30
C GLN A 317 -12.05 -1.71 14.49
N THR A 318 -11.91 -3.01 14.24
CA THR A 318 -11.81 -4.01 15.31
C THR A 318 -10.41 -4.01 15.92
N ALA A 319 -9.38 -3.80 15.11
CA ALA A 319 -8.00 -3.67 15.54
C ALA A 319 -7.83 -2.48 16.49
N GLU A 320 -8.36 -1.31 16.13
CA GLU A 320 -8.36 -0.10 16.97
C GLU A 320 -9.05 -0.34 18.31
N LYS A 321 -10.27 -0.92 18.30
CA LYS A 321 -11.02 -1.26 19.52
C LYS A 321 -10.26 -2.21 20.45
N ARG A 322 -9.38 -3.03 19.91
CA ARG A 322 -8.56 -4.00 20.66
C ARG A 322 -7.14 -3.50 20.91
N ALA A 323 -6.83 -2.25 20.55
CA ALA A 323 -5.48 -1.69 20.57
C ALA A 323 -4.44 -2.59 19.87
N TYR A 324 -4.87 -3.34 18.86
CA TYR A 324 -4.01 -4.20 18.06
C TYR A 324 -3.26 -3.37 17.04
N ARG A 325 -1.93 -3.41 17.10
CA ARG A 325 -1.05 -2.74 16.16
C ARG A 325 -0.32 -3.78 15.33
N PRO A 326 -0.69 -3.95 14.04
CA PRO A 326 -0.06 -4.96 13.21
C PRO A 326 1.40 -4.59 12.98
N SER A 327 2.25 -5.59 13.14
CA SER A 327 3.68 -5.54 12.88
C SER A 327 4.04 -6.11 11.51
N CYS A 328 3.05 -6.64 10.80
CA CYS A 328 3.08 -7.02 9.39
C CYS A 328 2.11 -6.16 8.57
N GLN A 329 2.34 -6.13 7.26
CA GLN A 329 1.41 -5.58 6.28
C GLN A 329 0.29 -6.59 6.07
N ILE A 330 -0.96 -6.19 6.27
CA ILE A 330 -2.12 -7.07 6.15
C ILE A 330 -2.95 -6.58 4.96
N PHE A 331 -3.18 -7.45 3.99
CA PHE A 331 -3.98 -7.15 2.81
C PHE A 331 -5.19 -8.07 2.77
N HIS A 332 -6.37 -7.49 2.55
CA HIS A 332 -7.62 -8.21 2.38
C HIS A 332 -8.02 -8.13 0.92
N LEU A 333 -8.10 -9.25 0.22
CA LEU A 333 -8.39 -9.32 -1.20
C LEU A 333 -9.72 -10.05 -1.45
N ASN A 334 -10.40 -9.65 -2.51
CA ASN A 334 -11.56 -10.37 -3.04
C ASN A 334 -11.13 -11.69 -3.72
N SER A 335 -12.08 -12.60 -3.89
CA SER A 335 -11.90 -13.93 -4.48
C SER A 335 -13.05 -14.33 -5.40
#